data_AF-A0A0A1UI54-F1
#
_entry.id   AF-A0A0A1UI54-F1
#
_cell.length_a   1.000
_cell.length_b   1.000
_cell.length_c   1.000
_cell.angle_alpha   90.00
_cell.angle_beta   90.00
_cell.angle_gamma   90.00
#
_symmetry.space_group_name_H-M   'P 1'
#
loop_
_entity.id
_entity.type
_entity.pdbx_description
1 polymer ?
#
loop_
_entity_poly.entity_id
_entity_poly.type
_entity_poly.pdbx_seq_one_letter_code
_entity_poly.pdbx_strand_id
1 'polypeptide(L)'
;MTRAHSPNISLDTMTYSPPPLPDYLARNHTLEVITGVPTDEQVRSIHDTIRSVNSVSNVPALYDSQLSTQLAQYLFTVQMAVYRNEYLLNVFPGENTYTPPPIPSHIPISLEPVVGAPSDEELDAAHSAVRTLENLANSPFFDSGLNIKLSQHVFNIQFARYIHDSNQGQFTRPEPPRPPPQTSANEQPIIDSGHINNLADNQSSQGVTEPGLNPVNYPKAPSSPVGLEPTLLPQPNDKLDKIYDAQLDTNRLLSSSEELLKDIRRTLVTTYLKAHLANSTHSNDIMNEKGEQPWMHRLENICTHWVGGTRKLNRSIVGEELARYLKFYKIGAELIDDDVGNIKSGKEADAQQLLAYYLVNVRLPVS
;
A
#
# COMPACT_ATOMS: atom_id res chain seq x y z
N MET A 1 -10.11 20.14 41.03
CA MET A 1 -9.93 19.69 39.63
C MET A 1 -8.45 19.46 39.40
N THR A 2 -8.02 18.20 39.53
CA THR A 2 -6.61 17.81 39.51
C THR A 2 -6.24 17.46 38.07
N ARG A 3 -5.37 18.27 37.46
CA ARG A 3 -4.87 18.10 36.09
C ARG A 3 -4.02 16.83 36.03
N ALA A 4 -4.57 15.77 35.46
CA ALA A 4 -3.83 14.53 35.19
C ALA A 4 -2.60 14.87 34.33
N HIS A 5 -1.42 14.66 34.89
CA HIS A 5 -0.16 14.68 34.14
C HIS A 5 -0.10 13.39 33.32
N SER A 6 -0.16 13.51 32.00
CA SER A 6 0.22 12.43 31.10
C SER A 6 1.69 12.08 31.34
N PRO A 7 2.06 10.79 31.47
CA PRO A 7 3.45 10.41 31.65
C PRO A 7 4.20 10.73 30.35
N ASN A 8 5.15 11.65 30.43
CA ASN A 8 6.11 11.91 29.39
C ASN A 8 7.05 10.69 29.33
N ILE A 9 6.82 9.76 28.40
CA ILE A 9 7.67 8.58 28.22
C ILE A 9 9.03 9.11 27.76
N SER A 10 10.00 9.11 28.67
CA SER A 10 11.37 9.52 28.36
C SER A 10 11.97 8.51 27.39
N LEU A 11 12.21 8.95 26.15
CA LEU A 11 12.79 8.14 25.06
C LEU A 11 14.12 7.50 25.47
N ASP A 12 14.84 8.07 26.45
CA ASP A 12 16.11 7.60 27.00
C ASP A 12 16.06 6.18 27.61
N THR A 13 14.86 5.63 27.84
CA THR A 13 14.69 4.27 28.40
C THR A 13 14.24 3.22 27.37
N MET A 14 13.95 3.62 26.13
CA MET A 14 13.50 2.66 25.11
C MET A 14 14.69 1.87 24.55
N THR A 15 14.54 0.56 24.41
CA THR A 15 15.60 -0.34 23.94
C THR A 15 15.14 -1.09 22.68
N TYR A 16 16.02 -1.20 21.69
CA TYR A 16 15.75 -1.83 20.39
C TYR A 16 16.77 -2.94 20.11
N SER A 17 16.32 -4.19 20.17
CA SER A 17 17.18 -5.36 20.00
C SER A 17 17.20 -5.85 18.54
N PRO A 18 18.39 -6.07 17.95
CA PRO A 18 18.51 -6.59 16.60
C PRO A 18 18.19 -8.09 16.52
N PRO A 19 17.84 -8.60 15.33
CA PRO A 19 17.74 -10.04 15.10
C PRO A 19 19.13 -10.71 15.12
N PRO A 20 19.20 -12.01 15.45
CA PRO A 20 20.46 -12.74 15.38
C PRO A 20 20.96 -12.86 13.94
N LEU A 21 22.25 -12.58 13.72
CA LEU A 21 22.86 -12.67 12.40
C LEU A 21 23.55 -14.04 12.20
N PRO A 22 23.38 -14.69 11.04
CA PRO A 22 24.17 -15.85 10.63
C PRO A 22 25.68 -15.55 10.61
N ASP A 23 26.51 -16.57 10.84
CA ASP A 23 27.98 -16.46 10.91
C ASP A 23 28.61 -15.74 9.71
N TYR A 24 28.05 -15.94 8.52
CA TYR A 24 28.60 -15.33 7.32
C TYR A 24 28.42 -13.80 7.28
N LEU A 25 27.39 -13.26 7.95
CA LEU A 25 27.15 -11.81 8.11
C LEU A 25 27.80 -11.28 9.37
N ALA A 26 27.71 -12.02 10.49
CA ALA A 26 28.24 -11.60 11.79
C ALA A 26 29.76 -11.32 11.78
N ARG A 27 30.50 -11.88 10.80
CA ARG A 27 31.93 -11.59 10.61
C ARG A 27 32.23 -10.16 10.19
N ASN A 28 31.34 -9.54 9.41
CA ASN A 28 31.58 -8.23 8.78
C ASN A 28 30.56 -7.17 9.23
N HIS A 29 29.46 -7.59 9.85
CA HIS A 29 28.39 -6.72 10.32
C HIS A 29 28.06 -7.00 11.77
N THR A 30 28.09 -5.95 12.58
CA THR A 30 27.70 -6.00 13.98
C THR A 30 26.51 -5.10 14.17
N LEU A 31 25.39 -5.68 14.63
CA LEU A 31 24.23 -4.92 15.07
C LEU A 31 24.20 -4.95 16.60
N GLU A 32 24.23 -3.77 17.21
CA GLU A 32 24.19 -3.61 18.66
C GLU A 32 22.77 -3.33 19.15
N VAL A 33 22.51 -3.62 20.41
CA VAL A 33 21.27 -3.19 21.07
C VAL A 33 21.31 -1.67 21.20
N ILE A 34 20.31 -1.00 20.63
CA ILE A 34 20.21 0.46 20.69
C ILE A 34 19.41 0.84 21.93
N THR A 35 19.92 1.77 22.73
CA THR A 35 19.22 2.33 23.89
C THR A 35 19.05 3.84 23.68
N GLY A 36 17.84 4.36 23.89
CA GLY A 36 17.53 5.76 23.64
C GLY A 36 17.32 6.08 22.16
N VAL A 37 17.63 7.32 21.76
CA VAL A 37 17.47 7.79 20.37
C VAL A 37 18.54 7.15 19.48
N PRO A 38 18.17 6.48 18.38
CA PRO A 38 19.14 5.90 17.45
C PRO A 38 20.05 6.95 16.83
N THR A 39 21.34 6.63 16.72
CA THR A 39 22.35 7.46 16.05
C THR A 39 22.46 7.12 14.56
N ASP A 40 22.94 8.07 13.75
CA ASP A 40 23.21 7.85 12.32
C ASP A 40 24.12 6.63 12.05
N GLU A 41 25.10 6.35 12.93
CA GLU A 41 26.01 5.21 12.79
C GLU A 41 25.30 3.87 13.03
N GLN A 42 24.40 3.83 14.01
CA GLN A 42 23.58 2.65 14.29
C GLN A 42 22.59 2.38 13.15
N VAL A 43 21.91 3.42 12.65
CA VAL A 43 21.02 3.31 11.49
C VAL A 43 21.79 2.85 10.25
N ARG A 44 22.99 3.41 10.01
CA ARG A 44 23.88 3.01 8.92
C ARG A 44 24.23 1.53 8.98
N SER A 45 24.61 1.03 10.16
CA SER A 45 24.97 -0.37 10.35
C SER A 45 23.81 -1.31 10.00
N ILE A 46 22.57 -0.92 10.31
CA ILE A 46 21.35 -1.66 9.92
C ILE A 46 21.19 -1.67 8.39
N HIS A 47 21.28 -0.51 7.74
CA HIS A 47 21.17 -0.42 6.28
C HIS A 47 22.25 -1.23 5.56
N ASP A 48 23.50 -1.18 6.03
CA ASP A 48 24.60 -1.92 5.43
C ASP A 48 24.42 -3.44 5.61
N THR A 49 23.86 -3.87 6.74
CA THR A 49 23.49 -5.28 6.97
C THR A 49 22.37 -5.72 6.02
N ILE A 50 21.31 -4.91 5.88
CA ILE A 50 20.20 -5.17 4.94
C ILE A 50 20.72 -5.24 3.50
N ARG A 51 21.59 -4.32 3.08
CA ARG A 51 22.20 -4.36 1.74
C ARG A 51 22.98 -5.64 1.51
N SER A 52 23.69 -6.12 2.52
CA SER A 52 24.49 -7.35 2.46
C SER A 52 23.62 -8.61 2.43
N VAL A 53 22.49 -8.61 3.13
CA VAL A 53 21.46 -9.67 3.00
C VAL A 53 20.85 -9.66 1.59
N ASN A 54 20.53 -8.48 1.06
CA ASN A 54 19.93 -8.34 -0.25
C ASN A 54 20.88 -8.73 -1.38
N SER A 55 22.20 -8.51 -1.24
CA SER A 55 23.18 -8.90 -2.26
C SER A 55 23.33 -10.42 -2.43
N VAL A 56 23.05 -11.20 -1.37
CA VAL A 56 23.06 -12.67 -1.40
C VAL A 56 21.68 -13.29 -1.65
N SER A 57 20.65 -12.48 -1.88
CA SER A 57 19.27 -12.96 -2.11
C SER A 57 19.13 -13.89 -3.32
N ASN A 58 20.00 -13.75 -4.32
CA ASN A 58 20.06 -14.61 -5.50
C ASN A 58 20.79 -15.94 -5.26
N VAL A 59 21.29 -16.19 -4.04
CA VAL A 59 21.96 -17.44 -3.65
C VAL A 59 21.04 -18.22 -2.72
N PRO A 60 20.28 -19.21 -3.23
CA PRO A 60 19.28 -19.93 -2.42
C PRO A 60 19.84 -20.58 -1.15
N ALA A 61 21.12 -20.96 -1.15
CA ALA A 61 21.78 -21.55 0.00
C ALA A 61 22.08 -20.55 1.13
N LEU A 62 22.10 -19.24 0.83
CA LEU A 62 22.43 -18.18 1.79
C LEU A 62 21.23 -17.27 2.11
N TYR A 63 20.24 -17.24 1.22
CA TYR A 63 19.05 -16.40 1.39
C TYR A 63 18.14 -16.93 2.51
N ASP A 64 17.84 -16.04 3.46
CA ASP A 64 16.88 -16.27 4.54
C ASP A 64 15.82 -15.16 4.51
N SER A 65 14.63 -15.49 4.02
CA SER A 65 13.50 -14.56 3.95
C SER A 65 13.01 -14.14 5.34
N GLN A 66 13.18 -14.99 6.35
CA GLN A 66 12.83 -14.68 7.73
C GLN A 66 13.77 -13.60 8.29
N LEU A 67 15.08 -13.75 8.07
CA LEU A 67 16.06 -12.74 8.46
C LEU A 67 15.80 -11.39 7.77
N SER A 68 15.52 -11.39 6.46
CA SER A 68 15.18 -10.17 5.72
C SER A 68 13.97 -9.46 6.34
N THR A 69 12.94 -10.22 6.71
CA THR A 69 11.72 -9.69 7.35
C THR A 69 12.03 -9.11 8.73
N GLN A 70 12.84 -9.82 9.53
CA GLN A 70 13.23 -9.37 10.87
C GLN A 70 14.07 -8.09 10.82
N LEU A 71 14.99 -7.97 9.86
CA LEU A 71 15.78 -6.76 9.67
C LEU A 71 14.93 -5.58 9.20
N ALA A 72 13.97 -5.81 8.30
CA ALA A 72 13.03 -4.76 7.88
C ALA A 72 12.18 -4.28 9.06
N GLN A 73 11.69 -5.19 9.90
CA GLN A 73 10.96 -4.84 11.11
C GLN A 73 11.84 -4.07 12.10
N TYR A 74 13.11 -4.46 12.25
CA TYR A 74 14.05 -3.77 13.11
C TYR A 74 14.33 -2.34 12.63
N LEU A 75 14.58 -2.16 11.32
CA LEU A 75 14.74 -0.85 10.71
C LEU A 75 13.49 0.02 10.91
N PHE A 76 12.29 -0.52 10.68
CA PHE A 76 11.03 0.21 10.91
C PHE A 76 10.93 0.73 12.35
N THR A 77 11.22 -0.11 13.34
CA THR A 77 11.15 0.28 14.76
C THR A 77 12.17 1.38 15.10
N VAL A 78 13.37 1.29 14.53
CA VAL A 78 14.42 2.31 14.68
C VAL A 78 14.03 3.62 14.00
N GLN A 79 13.49 3.59 12.78
CA GLN A 79 13.01 4.78 12.07
C GLN A 79 11.82 5.44 12.77
N MET A 80 10.93 4.64 13.39
CA MET A 80 9.87 5.15 14.27
C MET A 80 10.43 5.87 15.50
N ALA A 81 11.54 5.40 16.06
CA ALA A 81 12.17 6.03 17.22
C ALA A 81 12.75 7.39 16.84
N VAL A 82 13.43 7.48 15.69
CA VAL A 82 13.92 8.74 15.12
C VAL A 82 12.76 9.69 14.84
N TYR A 83 11.70 9.22 14.19
CA TYR A 83 10.50 10.01 13.92
C TYR A 83 9.88 10.59 15.20
N ARG A 84 9.72 9.78 16.25
CA ARG A 84 9.12 10.21 17.53
C ARG A 84 9.98 11.21 18.29
N ASN A 85 11.30 11.15 18.09
CA ASN A 85 12.22 12.11 18.66
C ASN A 85 12.16 13.46 17.92
N GLU A 86 12.00 13.42 16.60
CA GLU A 86 12.00 14.61 15.75
C GLU A 86 10.63 15.31 15.68
N TYR A 87 9.53 14.55 15.67
CA TYR A 87 8.17 15.05 15.56
C TYR A 87 7.35 14.67 16.80
N LEU A 88 6.84 15.68 17.51
CA LEU A 88 5.99 15.47 18.67
C LEU A 88 4.65 14.84 18.22
N LEU A 89 4.36 13.63 18.70
CA LEU A 89 3.09 12.92 18.42
C LEU A 89 1.83 13.67 18.85
N ASN A 90 1.96 14.71 19.69
CA ASN A 90 0.84 15.49 20.21
C ASN A 90 0.40 16.64 19.29
N VAL A 91 1.17 16.93 18.24
CA VAL A 91 0.81 17.90 17.21
C VAL A 91 0.21 17.10 16.06
N PHE A 92 -0.96 17.50 15.57
CA PHE A 92 -1.54 16.85 14.39
C PHE A 92 -0.51 16.87 13.26
N PRO A 93 -0.31 15.76 12.52
CA PRO A 93 0.72 15.70 11.47
C PRO A 93 0.57 16.76 10.38
N GLY A 94 -0.61 17.39 10.29
CA GLY A 94 -0.88 18.54 9.42
C GLY A 94 -0.05 19.79 9.70
N GLU A 95 0.57 19.91 10.88
CA GLU A 95 1.41 21.08 11.24
C GLU A 95 2.91 20.76 11.21
N ASN A 96 3.30 19.52 10.95
CA ASN A 96 4.70 19.14 10.86
C ASN A 96 5.27 19.52 9.48
N THR A 97 6.52 19.99 9.48
CA THR A 97 7.30 20.20 8.25
C THR A 97 8.41 19.16 8.16
N TYR A 98 8.33 18.30 7.15
CA TYR A 98 9.32 17.25 6.86
C TYR A 98 10.36 17.82 5.89
N THR A 99 11.52 18.18 6.43
CA THR A 99 12.61 18.77 5.63
C THR A 99 13.49 17.66 5.07
N PRO A 100 13.68 17.56 3.74
CA PRO A 100 14.57 16.57 3.16
C PRO A 100 16.04 16.91 3.47
N PRO A 101 16.93 15.90 3.51
CA PRO A 101 18.36 16.16 3.59
C PRO A 101 18.87 16.87 2.31
N PRO A 102 19.95 17.68 2.39
CA PRO A 102 20.51 18.34 1.22
C PRO A 102 20.94 17.35 0.13
N ILE A 103 20.44 17.53 -1.09
CA ILE A 103 20.72 16.65 -2.22
C ILE A 103 21.89 17.21 -3.05
N PRO A 104 22.93 16.41 -3.33
CA PRO A 104 24.02 16.80 -4.21
C PRO A 104 23.57 17.01 -5.66
N SER A 105 24.24 17.93 -6.37
CA SER A 105 23.91 18.30 -7.76
C SER A 105 24.00 17.18 -8.80
N HIS A 106 24.63 16.05 -8.47
CA HIS A 106 24.71 14.89 -9.36
C HIS A 106 23.46 13.99 -9.31
N ILE A 107 22.56 14.22 -8.34
CA ILE A 107 21.23 13.60 -8.30
C ILE A 107 20.24 14.61 -8.91
N PRO A 108 19.64 14.32 -10.08
CA PRO A 108 18.82 15.28 -10.83
C PRO A 108 17.39 15.41 -10.27
N ILE A 109 17.23 15.37 -8.95
CA ILE A 109 15.95 15.41 -8.26
C ILE A 109 16.07 16.46 -7.14
N SER A 110 15.20 17.47 -7.18
CA SER A 110 15.04 18.40 -6.06
C SER A 110 13.94 17.89 -5.15
N LEU A 111 14.19 17.89 -3.84
CA LEU A 111 13.16 17.65 -2.84
C LEU A 111 12.91 18.95 -2.08
N GLU A 112 11.66 19.36 -2.05
CA GLU A 112 11.21 20.51 -1.26
C GLU A 112 10.72 20.05 0.12
N PRO A 113 10.76 20.92 1.15
CA PRO A 113 10.14 20.62 2.43
C PRO A 113 8.63 20.37 2.29
N VAL A 114 8.17 19.25 2.85
CA VAL A 114 6.75 18.87 2.83
C VAL A 114 6.07 19.35 4.10
N VAL A 115 4.97 20.10 3.97
CA VAL A 115 4.17 20.56 5.12
C VAL A 115 2.89 19.76 5.21
N GLY A 116 2.67 19.09 6.35
CA GLY A 116 1.46 18.32 6.57
C GLY A 116 1.46 16.95 5.88
N ALA A 117 0.34 16.58 5.25
CA ALA A 117 0.23 15.31 4.55
C ALA A 117 0.86 15.44 3.14
N PRO A 118 1.79 14.56 2.76
CA PRO A 118 2.44 14.66 1.46
C PRO A 118 1.46 14.39 0.32
N SER A 119 1.69 15.01 -0.84
CA SER A 119 1.06 14.65 -2.11
C SER A 119 1.68 13.39 -2.71
N ASP A 120 1.05 12.84 -3.74
CA ASP A 120 1.57 11.68 -4.44
C ASP A 120 2.86 12.05 -5.21
N GLU A 121 2.95 13.27 -5.76
CA GLU A 121 4.15 13.79 -6.41
C GLU A 121 5.33 13.95 -5.44
N GLU A 122 5.08 14.40 -4.21
CA GLU A 122 6.10 14.53 -3.17
C GLU A 122 6.66 13.16 -2.74
N LEU A 123 5.77 12.16 -2.60
CA LEU A 123 6.18 10.78 -2.33
C LEU A 123 6.98 10.18 -3.49
N ASP A 124 6.52 10.37 -4.73
CA ASP A 124 7.18 9.86 -5.93
C ASP A 124 8.57 10.49 -6.11
N ALA A 125 8.71 11.80 -5.84
CA ALA A 125 9.98 12.49 -5.88
C ALA A 125 10.96 11.93 -4.83
N ALA A 126 10.51 11.75 -3.58
CA ALA A 126 11.34 11.22 -2.50
C ALA A 126 11.80 9.78 -2.78
N HIS A 127 10.90 8.93 -3.27
CA HIS A 127 11.25 7.57 -3.70
C HIS A 127 12.24 7.57 -4.87
N SER A 128 12.04 8.45 -5.85
CA SER A 128 12.93 8.57 -7.00
C SER A 128 14.34 9.02 -6.58
N ALA A 129 14.44 9.92 -5.59
CA ALA A 129 15.72 10.37 -5.02
C ALA A 129 16.47 9.21 -4.36
N VAL A 130 15.80 8.44 -3.50
CA VAL A 130 16.38 7.23 -2.87
C VAL A 130 16.84 6.24 -3.93
N ARG A 131 15.98 5.91 -4.90
CA ARG A 131 16.32 4.95 -5.96
C ARG A 131 17.52 5.42 -6.79
N THR A 132 17.59 6.71 -7.11
CA THR A 132 18.72 7.27 -7.86
C THR A 132 20.02 7.15 -7.08
N LEU A 133 20.00 7.40 -5.77
CA LEU A 133 21.16 7.22 -4.91
C LEU A 133 21.54 5.74 -4.74
N GLU A 134 20.57 4.84 -4.58
CA GLU A 134 20.81 3.40 -4.46
C GLU A 134 21.41 2.81 -5.75
N ASN A 135 21.02 3.31 -6.92
CA ASN A 135 21.62 2.93 -8.20
C ASN A 135 23.12 3.29 -8.26
N LEU A 136 23.58 4.22 -7.43
CA LEU A 136 24.99 4.57 -7.29
C LEU A 136 25.74 3.66 -6.31
N ALA A 137 25.12 2.65 -5.67
CA ALA A 137 25.75 1.86 -4.59
C ALA A 137 27.15 1.27 -4.89
N ASN A 138 27.49 1.05 -6.16
CA ASN A 138 28.80 0.55 -6.61
C ASN A 138 29.73 1.65 -7.15
N SER A 139 29.35 2.92 -6.99
CA SER A 139 30.02 4.11 -7.52
C SER A 139 30.67 4.89 -6.39
N PRO A 140 31.81 5.59 -6.64
CA PRO A 140 32.39 6.51 -5.65
C PRO A 140 31.46 7.68 -5.28
N PHE A 141 30.39 7.89 -6.04
CA PHE A 141 29.37 8.91 -5.75
C PHE A 141 28.31 8.44 -4.74
N PHE A 142 28.35 7.18 -4.29
CA PHE A 142 27.44 6.72 -3.25
C PHE A 142 27.77 7.34 -1.90
N ASP A 143 26.78 7.98 -1.29
CA ASP A 143 26.86 8.46 0.08
C ASP A 143 25.90 7.67 0.98
N SER A 144 26.47 6.78 1.81
CA SER A 144 25.71 5.99 2.78
C SER A 144 25.02 6.87 3.83
N GLY A 145 25.66 7.98 4.22
CA GLY A 145 25.09 8.96 5.16
C GLY A 145 23.89 9.71 4.57
N LEU A 146 23.93 10.04 3.28
CA LEU A 146 22.77 10.60 2.59
C LEU A 146 21.65 9.56 2.44
N ASN A 147 22.00 8.30 2.16
CA ASN A 147 21.02 7.23 1.96
C ASN A 147 20.18 6.98 3.21
N ILE A 148 20.80 6.93 4.39
CA ILE A 148 20.06 6.74 5.65
C ILE A 148 19.12 7.93 5.93
N LYS A 149 19.54 9.16 5.61
CA LYS A 149 18.74 10.36 5.83
C LYS A 149 17.57 10.47 4.85
N LEU A 150 17.80 10.11 3.58
CA LEU A 150 16.73 10.04 2.59
C LEU A 150 15.74 8.93 2.91
N SER A 151 16.23 7.76 3.38
CA SER A 151 15.36 6.67 3.82
C SER A 151 14.50 7.10 5.03
N GLN A 152 15.09 7.79 6.00
CA GLN A 152 14.34 8.37 7.12
C GLN A 152 13.33 9.43 6.64
N HIS A 153 13.68 10.28 5.68
CA HIS A 153 12.76 11.27 5.14
C HIS A 153 11.56 10.62 4.45
N VAL A 154 11.78 9.62 3.58
CA VAL A 154 10.72 8.82 2.95
C VAL A 154 9.82 8.18 4.01
N PHE A 155 10.42 7.58 5.04
CA PHE A 155 9.68 7.02 6.16
C PHE A 155 8.78 8.06 6.83
N ASN A 156 9.32 9.25 7.14
CA ASN A 156 8.60 10.31 7.83
C ASN A 156 7.38 10.76 7.03
N ILE A 157 7.52 11.05 5.74
CA ILE A 157 6.41 11.52 4.90
C ILE A 157 5.38 10.41 4.65
N GLN A 158 5.79 9.15 4.45
CA GLN A 158 4.86 8.03 4.33
C GLN A 158 4.03 7.85 5.60
N PHE A 159 4.67 7.96 6.77
CA PHE A 159 3.98 7.87 8.04
C PHE A 159 3.04 9.05 8.27
N ALA A 160 3.43 10.25 7.85
CA ALA A 160 2.56 11.43 7.87
C ALA A 160 1.30 11.24 7.02
N ARG A 161 1.45 10.72 5.79
CA ARG A 161 0.32 10.38 4.92
C ARG A 161 -0.59 9.35 5.57
N TYR A 162 -0.01 8.28 6.09
CA TYR A 162 -0.76 7.22 6.77
C TYR A 162 -1.61 7.77 7.92
N ILE A 163 -1.05 8.60 8.80
CA ILE A 163 -1.81 9.19 9.90
C ILE A 163 -2.90 10.14 9.38
N HIS A 164 -2.60 10.95 8.36
CA HIS A 164 -3.57 11.85 7.76
C HIS A 164 -4.77 11.07 7.19
N ASP A 165 -4.50 10.07 6.35
CA ASP A 165 -5.52 9.24 5.72
C ASP A 165 -6.32 8.46 6.79
N SER A 166 -5.66 8.02 7.86
CA SER A 166 -6.31 7.39 9.02
C SER A 166 -7.26 8.35 9.74
N ASN A 167 -6.85 9.59 9.95
CA ASN A 167 -7.64 10.60 10.67
C ASN A 167 -8.81 11.14 9.85
N GLN A 168 -8.63 11.28 8.53
CA GLN A 168 -9.70 11.65 7.61
C GLN A 168 -10.68 10.50 7.35
N GLY A 169 -10.38 9.31 7.88
CA GLY A 169 -11.08 8.11 7.48
C GLY A 169 -11.03 7.96 5.96
N GLN A 170 -9.94 8.30 5.27
CA GLN A 170 -9.80 8.00 3.83
C GLN A 170 -9.62 6.50 3.58
N PHE A 171 -9.42 5.70 4.64
CA PHE A 171 -9.69 4.26 4.62
C PHE A 171 -11.21 3.93 4.64
N THR A 172 -12.08 4.93 4.80
CA THR A 172 -13.53 4.83 4.64
C THR A 172 -13.93 5.22 3.22
N ARG A 173 -14.74 4.31 2.67
CA ARG A 173 -15.37 4.28 1.36
C ARG A 173 -15.86 5.65 0.83
N PRO A 174 -15.75 5.94 -0.48
CA PRO A 174 -16.52 7.02 -1.10
C PRO A 174 -18.02 6.78 -0.88
N GLU A 175 -18.68 7.73 -0.21
CA GLU A 175 -20.12 7.73 0.02
C GLU A 175 -20.83 7.49 -1.33
N PRO A 176 -21.66 6.44 -1.46
CA PRO A 176 -22.43 6.24 -2.69
C PRO A 176 -23.35 7.46 -2.88
N PRO A 177 -23.51 7.96 -4.12
CA PRO A 177 -24.29 9.15 -4.39
C PRO A 177 -25.69 8.98 -3.80
N ARG A 178 -26.04 9.90 -2.91
CA ARG A 178 -27.36 9.95 -2.29
C ARG A 178 -28.38 10.12 -3.42
N PRO A 179 -29.34 9.19 -3.61
CA PRO A 179 -30.35 9.35 -4.64
C PRO A 179 -31.18 10.61 -4.36
N PRO A 180 -31.62 11.35 -5.40
CA PRO A 180 -32.34 12.60 -5.23
C PRO A 180 -33.66 12.35 -4.46
N PRO A 181 -34.09 13.29 -3.61
CA PRO A 181 -35.31 13.14 -2.82
C PRO A 181 -36.50 12.94 -3.74
N GLN A 182 -37.16 11.78 -3.61
CA GLN A 182 -38.41 11.48 -4.30
C GLN A 182 -39.48 12.47 -3.81
N THR A 183 -39.91 13.34 -4.72
CA THR A 183 -41.05 14.23 -4.53
C THR A 183 -42.32 13.39 -4.52
N SER A 184 -42.84 13.09 -3.33
CA SER A 184 -44.20 12.60 -3.18
C SER A 184 -45.17 13.75 -3.40
N ALA A 185 -45.90 13.71 -4.51
CA ALA A 185 -47.03 14.59 -4.77
C ALA A 185 -48.23 14.17 -3.92
N ASN A 186 -48.59 14.96 -2.91
CA ASN A 186 -49.97 15.39 -2.62
C ASN A 186 -50.02 16.24 -1.35
N GLU A 187 -50.13 17.57 -1.51
CA GLU A 187 -51.12 18.46 -0.86
C GLU A 187 -50.74 19.93 -1.18
N GLN A 188 -51.64 20.64 -1.84
CA GLN A 188 -51.65 22.10 -2.00
C GLN A 188 -52.48 22.74 -0.86
N PRO A 189 -52.62 24.08 -0.77
CA PRO A 189 -51.58 25.09 -0.58
C PRO A 189 -51.95 26.05 0.58
N ILE A 190 -50.96 26.64 1.28
CA ILE A 190 -51.19 27.91 1.98
C ILE A 190 -50.07 28.88 1.62
N ILE A 191 -50.53 30.01 1.09
CA ILE A 191 -49.84 31.21 0.66
C ILE A 191 -49.18 31.88 1.87
N ASP A 192 -47.90 32.28 1.78
CA ASP A 192 -47.53 33.68 2.02
C ASP A 192 -46.15 34.07 1.42
N SER A 193 -46.17 35.21 0.72
CA SER A 193 -45.14 36.22 0.42
C SER A 193 -43.64 35.88 0.55
N GLY A 194 -42.76 36.20 -0.41
CA GLY A 194 -42.88 37.05 -1.59
C GLY A 194 -41.49 37.39 -2.17
N HIS A 195 -41.52 38.17 -3.25
CA HIS A 195 -40.43 38.90 -3.92
C HIS A 195 -39.58 38.18 -5.00
N ILE A 196 -40.19 38.24 -6.18
CA ILE A 196 -39.61 38.40 -7.51
C ILE A 196 -38.55 39.53 -7.53
N ASN A 197 -37.43 39.29 -8.20
CA ASN A 197 -36.96 40.18 -9.28
C ASN A 197 -35.98 39.44 -10.21
N ASN A 198 -36.41 39.34 -11.46
CA ASN A 198 -35.64 39.02 -12.64
C ASN A 198 -34.65 40.16 -12.96
N LEU A 199 -33.49 39.83 -13.54
CA LEU A 199 -33.16 40.26 -14.90
C LEU A 199 -31.96 39.46 -15.44
N ALA A 200 -32.15 38.97 -16.66
CA ALA A 200 -31.15 38.31 -17.49
C ALA A 200 -30.40 39.32 -18.38
N ASP A 201 -29.44 38.75 -19.13
CA ASP A 201 -28.95 39.17 -20.45
C ASP A 201 -27.92 40.31 -20.51
N ASN A 202 -26.91 40.32 -21.39
CA ASN A 202 -26.23 39.32 -22.23
C ASN A 202 -25.12 40.06 -23.02
N GLN A 203 -24.17 39.32 -23.61
CA GLN A 203 -23.32 39.62 -24.80
C GLN A 203 -22.05 40.51 -24.73
N SER A 204 -20.93 39.93 -25.19
CA SER A 204 -20.20 40.22 -26.46
C SER A 204 -18.82 39.50 -26.42
N SER A 205 -18.49 38.48 -27.22
CA SER A 205 -18.15 38.36 -28.66
C SER A 205 -16.81 38.96 -29.14
N GLN A 206 -16.06 38.09 -29.85
CA GLN A 206 -14.97 38.25 -30.85
C GLN A 206 -13.52 38.50 -30.36
N GLY A 207 -12.48 37.87 -30.93
CA GLY A 207 -12.40 36.95 -32.07
C GLY A 207 -10.98 36.40 -32.35
N VAL A 208 -10.98 35.26 -33.05
CA VAL A 208 -10.02 34.61 -33.98
C VAL A 208 -8.74 35.36 -34.36
N THR A 209 -7.58 34.68 -34.39
CA THR A 209 -6.71 34.47 -35.60
C THR A 209 -5.53 33.53 -35.29
N GLU A 210 -5.48 32.41 -36.01
CA GLU A 210 -4.29 31.58 -36.29
C GLU A 210 -3.69 32.06 -37.63
N PRO A 211 -2.36 32.04 -37.83
CA PRO A 211 -1.85 31.19 -38.93
C PRO A 211 -0.39 30.68 -38.77
N GLY A 212 -0.12 29.54 -39.40
CA GLY A 212 0.98 29.48 -40.38
C GLY A 212 2.17 28.55 -40.12
N LEU A 213 2.12 27.36 -40.73
CA LEU A 213 3.25 26.48 -41.08
C LEU A 213 4.30 27.21 -41.94
N ASN A 214 5.61 27.03 -41.65
CA ASN A 214 6.58 26.37 -42.55
C ASN A 214 8.06 26.44 -42.10
N PRO A 215 8.93 25.54 -42.64
CA PRO A 215 10.18 25.03 -42.05
C PRO A 215 11.43 25.71 -42.61
N VAL A 216 12.62 25.43 -42.04
CA VAL A 216 14.01 25.66 -42.55
C VAL A 216 14.95 25.59 -41.31
N ASN A 217 16.15 24.98 -41.24
CA ASN A 217 17.07 24.30 -42.15
C ASN A 217 18.04 23.46 -41.29
N TYR A 218 18.40 22.25 -41.73
CA TYR A 218 19.58 21.51 -41.23
C TYR A 218 20.84 21.94 -42.00
N PRO A 219 22.01 22.07 -41.36
CA PRO A 219 23.29 22.07 -42.07
C PRO A 219 23.85 20.65 -42.20
N LYS A 220 23.66 20.10 -43.40
CA LYS A 220 24.65 19.46 -44.29
C LYS A 220 25.96 18.93 -43.67
N ALA A 221 26.17 17.62 -43.84
CA ALA A 221 27.46 16.93 -43.71
C ALA A 221 28.48 17.32 -44.80
N PRO A 222 29.78 17.06 -44.58
CA PRO A 222 30.71 16.70 -45.63
C PRO A 222 31.08 15.21 -45.58
N SER A 223 31.13 14.64 -46.78
CA SER A 223 31.46 13.27 -47.17
C SER A 223 32.92 12.84 -46.88
N SER A 224 33.07 11.53 -46.64
CA SER A 224 34.27 10.72 -46.39
C SER A 224 35.37 10.81 -47.47
N PRO A 225 36.54 10.16 -47.25
CA PRO A 225 36.73 8.84 -47.87
C PRO A 225 37.56 7.78 -47.11
N VAL A 226 37.15 6.51 -47.28
CA VAL A 226 37.95 5.28 -47.55
C VAL A 226 38.64 4.53 -46.40
N GLY A 227 38.32 3.22 -46.27
CA GLY A 227 39.21 2.21 -45.65
C GLY A 227 38.56 0.94 -45.04
N LEU A 228 38.17 -0.01 -45.89
CA LEU A 228 37.86 -1.47 -45.72
C LEU A 228 38.05 -2.19 -44.35
N GLU A 229 37.00 -2.88 -43.84
CA GLU A 229 36.91 -4.38 -43.70
C GLU A 229 35.51 -4.82 -43.19
N PRO A 230 34.99 -6.02 -43.56
CA PRO A 230 33.61 -6.43 -43.29
C PRO A 230 33.48 -7.34 -42.05
N THR A 231 32.98 -6.81 -40.94
CA THR A 231 32.55 -7.65 -39.81
C THR A 231 31.05 -7.92 -39.91
N LEU A 232 30.69 -9.20 -40.07
CA LEU A 232 29.34 -9.76 -40.08
C LEU A 232 28.44 -9.14 -38.99
N LEU A 233 27.37 -8.45 -39.42
CA LEU A 233 26.29 -8.01 -38.56
C LEU A 233 25.39 -9.20 -38.17
N PRO A 234 25.00 -9.36 -36.89
CA PRO A 234 23.95 -10.30 -36.52
C PRO A 234 22.61 -9.84 -37.11
N GLN A 235 21.82 -10.78 -37.63
CA GLN A 235 20.53 -10.47 -38.26
C GLN A 235 19.58 -9.74 -37.28
N PRO A 236 18.79 -8.77 -37.76
CA PRO A 236 17.87 -7.97 -36.94
C PRO A 236 16.72 -8.77 -36.31
N ASN A 237 16.43 -9.97 -36.81
CA ASN A 237 15.33 -10.80 -36.30
C ASN A 237 15.66 -11.46 -34.95
N ASP A 238 16.91 -11.89 -34.73
CA ASP A 238 17.34 -12.51 -33.46
C ASP A 238 17.26 -11.57 -32.26
N LYS A 239 17.27 -10.25 -32.49
CA LYS A 239 17.09 -9.24 -31.43
C LYS A 239 15.62 -9.02 -31.09
N LEU A 240 14.73 -9.12 -32.07
CA LEU A 240 13.28 -8.96 -31.86
C LEU A 240 12.70 -10.14 -31.09
N ASP A 241 13.14 -11.36 -31.40
CA ASP A 241 12.70 -12.56 -30.70
C ASP A 241 13.14 -12.54 -29.22
N LYS A 242 14.37 -12.11 -28.95
CA LYS A 242 14.87 -11.93 -27.57
C LYS A 242 14.13 -10.85 -26.79
N ILE A 243 13.66 -9.79 -27.46
CA ILE A 243 12.84 -8.75 -26.81
C ILE A 243 11.46 -9.31 -26.48
N TYR A 244 10.87 -10.12 -27.37
CA TYR A 244 9.58 -10.76 -27.15
C TYR A 244 9.63 -11.73 -25.97
N ASP A 245 10.67 -12.56 -25.90
CA ASP A 245 10.89 -13.50 -24.79
C ASP A 245 11.10 -12.77 -23.46
N ALA A 246 11.92 -11.71 -23.44
CA ALA A 246 12.14 -10.90 -22.25
C ALA A 246 10.85 -10.20 -21.77
N GLN A 247 10.00 -9.75 -22.70
CA GLN A 247 8.71 -9.14 -22.37
C GLN A 247 7.72 -10.17 -21.81
N LEU A 248 7.75 -11.40 -22.32
CA LEU A 248 6.91 -12.50 -21.83
C LEU A 248 7.33 -12.93 -20.42
N ASP A 249 8.63 -13.03 -20.16
CA ASP A 249 9.18 -13.30 -18.82
C ASP A 249 8.87 -12.17 -17.83
N THR A 250 8.94 -10.92 -18.28
CA THR A 250 8.58 -9.76 -17.45
C THR A 250 7.10 -9.79 -17.06
N ASN A 251 6.21 -10.10 -18.01
CA ASN A 251 4.78 -10.25 -17.74
C ASN A 251 4.49 -11.40 -16.77
N ARG A 252 5.21 -12.53 -16.93
CA ARG A 252 5.11 -13.67 -16.01
C ARG A 252 5.57 -13.31 -14.60
N LEU A 253 6.68 -12.56 -14.48
CA LEU A 253 7.19 -12.08 -13.21
C LEU A 253 6.22 -11.09 -12.54
N LEU A 254 5.61 -10.19 -13.33
CA LEU A 254 4.58 -9.25 -12.85
C LEU A 254 3.37 -10.01 -12.29
N SER A 255 2.86 -11.02 -12.99
CA SER A 255 1.77 -11.85 -12.47
C SER A 255 2.16 -12.60 -11.18
N SER A 256 3.38 -13.12 -11.11
CA SER A 256 3.89 -13.76 -9.87
C SER A 256 4.01 -12.76 -8.72
N SER A 257 4.39 -11.51 -9.01
CA SER A 257 4.49 -10.45 -8.00
C SER A 257 3.13 -10.01 -7.48
N GLU A 258 2.10 -10.02 -8.34
CA GLU A 258 0.71 -9.73 -7.96
C GLU A 258 0.19 -10.73 -6.93
N GLU A 259 0.42 -12.03 -7.17
CA GLU A 259 0.03 -13.09 -6.22
C GLU A 259 0.80 -12.99 -4.90
N LEU A 260 2.10 -12.67 -4.95
CA LEU A 260 2.90 -12.45 -3.74
C LEU A 260 2.39 -11.23 -2.95
N LEU A 261 2.03 -10.14 -3.63
CA LEU A 261 1.45 -8.95 -3.00
C LEU A 261 0.10 -9.24 -2.35
N LYS A 262 -0.74 -10.08 -2.97
CA LYS A 262 -1.99 -10.56 -2.37
C LYS A 262 -1.72 -11.37 -1.11
N ASP A 263 -0.74 -12.25 -1.11
CA ASP A 263 -0.39 -13.09 0.04
C ASP A 263 0.23 -12.28 1.19
N ILE A 264 1.08 -11.30 0.86
CA ILE A 264 1.63 -10.32 1.81
C ILE A 264 0.50 -9.50 2.44
N ARG A 265 -0.43 -8.98 1.63
CA ARG A 265 -1.60 -8.23 2.12
C ARG A 265 -2.45 -9.10 3.06
N ARG A 266 -2.75 -10.34 2.66
CA ARG A 266 -3.49 -11.30 3.49
C ARG A 266 -2.79 -11.53 4.82
N THR A 267 -1.48 -11.74 4.80
CA THR A 267 -0.66 -11.99 5.99
C THR A 267 -0.61 -10.77 6.91
N LEU A 268 -0.43 -9.56 6.36
CA LEU A 268 -0.43 -8.30 7.11
C LEU A 268 -1.78 -8.03 7.76
N VAL A 269 -2.89 -8.15 7.02
CA VAL A 269 -4.24 -7.95 7.57
C VAL A 269 -4.52 -9.00 8.66
N THR A 270 -4.15 -10.26 8.44
CA THR A 270 -4.29 -11.33 9.44
C THR A 270 -3.46 -11.05 10.70
N THR A 271 -2.24 -10.57 10.54
CA THR A 271 -1.32 -10.29 11.66
C THR A 271 -1.74 -9.05 12.43
N TYR A 272 -2.12 -7.98 11.73
CA TYR A 272 -2.65 -6.74 12.30
C TYR A 272 -3.92 -7.01 13.12
N LEU A 273 -4.86 -7.80 12.59
CA LEU A 273 -6.07 -8.19 13.32
C LEU A 273 -5.76 -9.08 14.53
N LYS A 274 -4.80 -10.02 14.43
CA LYS A 274 -4.33 -10.83 15.57
C LYS A 274 -3.69 -9.98 16.67
N ALA A 275 -2.90 -8.98 16.30
CA ALA A 275 -2.17 -8.14 17.25
C ALA A 275 -3.08 -7.10 17.94
N HIS A 276 -4.06 -6.54 17.23
CA HIS A 276 -4.94 -5.48 17.77
C HIS A 276 -6.29 -5.96 18.31
N LEU A 277 -6.73 -7.19 18.00
CA LEU A 277 -7.96 -7.79 18.56
C LEU A 277 -7.66 -9.06 19.40
N ALA A 278 -6.60 -9.04 20.21
CA ALA A 278 -6.16 -10.17 21.04
C ALA A 278 -7.19 -10.70 22.08
N ASN A 279 -8.40 -10.12 22.17
CA ASN A 279 -9.51 -10.66 22.97
C ASN A 279 -10.68 -11.24 22.14
N SER A 280 -10.60 -11.23 20.81
CA SER A 280 -11.62 -11.82 19.93
C SER A 280 -11.06 -13.04 19.22
N THR A 281 -11.26 -14.21 19.81
CA THR A 281 -10.83 -15.53 19.31
C THR A 281 -11.45 -15.94 17.96
N HIS A 282 -12.20 -15.06 17.27
CA HIS A 282 -13.08 -15.46 16.17
C HIS A 282 -13.11 -14.52 14.95
N SER A 283 -12.33 -13.43 14.92
CA SER A 283 -12.48 -12.41 13.85
C SER A 283 -11.67 -12.66 12.57
N ASN A 284 -10.77 -13.65 12.55
CA ASN A 284 -9.85 -13.86 11.42
C ASN A 284 -10.35 -14.89 10.38
N ASP A 285 -11.42 -15.63 10.69
CA ASP A 285 -11.91 -16.78 9.89
C ASP A 285 -12.98 -16.42 8.83
N ILE A 286 -13.18 -15.13 8.58
CA ILE A 286 -14.24 -14.64 7.68
C ILE A 286 -13.72 -14.16 6.32
N MET A 287 -12.44 -14.32 6.00
CA MET A 287 -11.92 -13.94 4.69
C MET A 287 -12.27 -15.00 3.64
N ASN A 288 -12.59 -14.57 2.42
CA ASN A 288 -12.72 -15.50 1.30
C ASN A 288 -11.35 -15.95 0.78
N GLU A 289 -11.34 -16.84 -0.21
CA GLU A 289 -10.11 -17.35 -0.86
C GLU A 289 -9.21 -16.24 -1.45
N LYS A 290 -9.77 -15.06 -1.76
CA LYS A 290 -9.04 -13.89 -2.27
C LYS A 290 -8.46 -12.99 -1.18
N GLY A 291 -8.65 -13.35 0.10
CA GLY A 291 -8.28 -12.51 1.24
C GLY A 291 -9.19 -11.29 1.43
N GLU A 292 -10.36 -11.26 0.79
CA GLU A 292 -11.35 -10.19 0.95
C GLU A 292 -12.23 -10.48 2.16
N GLN A 293 -12.77 -9.44 2.78
CA GLN A 293 -13.71 -9.56 3.91
C GLN A 293 -15.15 -9.31 3.46
N PRO A 294 -16.18 -9.85 4.14
CA PRO A 294 -17.58 -9.74 3.71
C PRO A 294 -18.02 -8.28 3.56
N TRP A 295 -17.54 -7.38 4.43
CA TRP A 295 -17.91 -5.96 4.39
C TRP A 295 -17.41 -5.25 3.12
N MET A 296 -16.37 -5.76 2.46
CA MET A 296 -15.92 -5.26 1.15
C MET A 296 -16.99 -5.48 0.07
N HIS A 297 -17.86 -6.48 0.25
CA HIS A 297 -18.98 -6.83 -0.64
C HIS A 297 -20.34 -6.40 -0.09
N ARG A 298 -20.35 -5.41 0.81
CA ARG A 298 -21.57 -4.93 1.52
C ARG A 298 -22.30 -6.05 2.25
N LEU A 299 -21.56 -7.00 2.82
CA LEU A 299 -22.07 -8.03 3.72
C LEU A 299 -21.54 -7.75 5.12
N GLU A 300 -22.40 -7.83 6.12
CA GLU A 300 -21.95 -7.60 7.51
C GLU A 300 -20.99 -8.71 7.99
N ASN A 301 -20.29 -8.49 9.08
CA ASN A 301 -19.49 -9.56 9.67
C ASN A 301 -20.41 -10.54 10.41
N ILE A 302 -20.19 -11.83 10.16
CA ILE A 302 -20.96 -12.92 10.75
C ILE A 302 -20.00 -13.82 11.49
N CYS A 303 -20.41 -14.33 12.64
CA CYS A 303 -19.60 -15.27 13.41
C CYS A 303 -20.43 -16.48 13.80
N THR A 304 -19.75 -17.56 14.18
CA THR A 304 -20.43 -18.77 14.64
C THR A 304 -20.27 -18.91 16.15
N HIS A 305 -21.30 -19.45 16.80
CA HIS A 305 -21.26 -19.84 18.21
C HIS A 305 -21.72 -21.28 18.35
N TRP A 306 -21.33 -21.91 19.46
CA TRP A 306 -21.65 -23.30 19.74
C TRP A 306 -22.93 -23.40 20.56
N VAL A 307 -23.96 -24.06 20.03
CA VAL A 307 -25.23 -24.29 20.74
C VAL A 307 -25.67 -25.74 20.57
N GLY A 308 -25.78 -26.47 21.69
CA GLY A 308 -26.38 -27.80 21.71
C GLY A 308 -25.71 -28.84 20.79
N GLY A 309 -24.38 -28.78 20.64
CA GLY A 309 -23.63 -29.70 19.78
C GLY A 309 -23.61 -29.30 18.29
N THR A 310 -24.20 -28.16 17.93
CA THR A 310 -24.23 -27.64 16.55
C THR A 310 -23.66 -26.23 16.48
N ARG A 311 -22.91 -25.92 15.41
CA ARG A 311 -22.47 -24.55 15.11
C ARG A 311 -23.66 -23.79 14.50
N LYS A 312 -23.96 -22.63 15.06
CA LYS A 312 -24.99 -21.72 14.55
C LYS A 312 -24.39 -20.36 14.26
N LEU A 313 -24.93 -19.67 13.26
CA LEU A 313 -24.63 -18.28 12.99
C LEU A 313 -25.12 -17.40 14.16
N ASN A 314 -24.36 -16.37 14.50
CA ASN A 314 -24.68 -15.43 15.58
C ASN A 314 -25.93 -14.59 15.30
N ARG A 315 -26.34 -14.47 14.03
CA ARG A 315 -27.64 -13.93 13.64
C ARG A 315 -28.33 -14.85 12.64
N SER A 316 -29.65 -14.70 12.54
CA SER A 316 -30.45 -15.36 11.52
C SER A 316 -30.23 -14.65 10.17
N ILE A 317 -29.60 -15.35 9.22
CA ILE A 317 -29.36 -14.85 7.86
C ILE A 317 -30.19 -15.72 6.93
N VAL A 318 -31.04 -15.10 6.12
CA VAL A 318 -32.04 -15.80 5.32
C VAL A 318 -32.08 -15.23 3.90
N GLY A 319 -32.65 -16.00 2.97
CA GLY A 319 -32.94 -15.55 1.61
C GLY A 319 -31.73 -14.96 0.85
N GLU A 320 -31.94 -13.79 0.24
CA GLU A 320 -30.94 -13.12 -0.61
C GLU A 320 -29.62 -12.87 0.13
N GLU A 321 -29.70 -12.48 1.41
CA GLU A 321 -28.51 -12.20 2.20
C GLU A 321 -27.65 -13.46 2.35
N LEU A 322 -28.28 -14.60 2.63
CA LEU A 322 -27.61 -15.90 2.75
C LEU A 322 -26.99 -16.31 1.40
N ALA A 323 -27.71 -16.11 0.30
CA ALA A 323 -27.21 -16.39 -1.05
C ALA A 323 -25.96 -15.55 -1.37
N ARG A 324 -25.92 -14.28 -0.94
CA ARG A 324 -24.75 -13.42 -1.13
C ARG A 324 -23.53 -13.89 -0.35
N TYR A 325 -23.68 -14.40 0.87
CA TYR A 325 -22.55 -15.00 1.60
C TYR A 325 -22.03 -16.27 0.91
N LEU A 326 -22.92 -17.14 0.45
CA LEU A 326 -22.53 -18.34 -0.29
C LEU A 326 -21.76 -17.99 -1.57
N LYS A 327 -22.21 -16.99 -2.34
CA LYS A 327 -21.47 -16.46 -3.51
C LYS A 327 -20.12 -15.85 -3.12
N PHE A 328 -20.08 -15.09 -2.03
CA PHE A 328 -18.86 -14.44 -1.55
C PHE A 328 -17.75 -15.44 -1.21
N TYR A 329 -18.10 -16.56 -0.57
CA TYR A 329 -17.17 -17.64 -0.26
C TYR A 329 -17.05 -18.68 -1.38
N LYS A 330 -17.80 -18.54 -2.47
CA LYS A 330 -17.90 -19.50 -3.58
C LYS A 330 -18.22 -20.93 -3.13
N ILE A 331 -19.16 -21.07 -2.21
CA ILE A 331 -19.64 -22.36 -1.69
C ILE A 331 -21.12 -22.53 -1.99
N GLY A 332 -21.58 -23.77 -2.07
CA GLY A 332 -23.02 -24.08 -2.12
C GLY A 332 -23.75 -23.49 -3.33
N ALA A 333 -23.10 -23.44 -4.50
CA ALA A 333 -23.71 -22.92 -5.74
C ALA A 333 -25.01 -23.66 -6.07
N GLU A 334 -25.10 -24.95 -5.74
CA GLU A 334 -26.28 -25.79 -5.89
C GLU A 334 -27.46 -25.38 -4.99
N LEU A 335 -27.23 -24.57 -3.96
CA LEU A 335 -28.24 -24.08 -3.01
C LEU A 335 -28.82 -22.72 -3.42
N ILE A 336 -28.25 -22.09 -4.44
CA ILE A 336 -28.65 -20.77 -4.92
C ILE A 336 -29.50 -20.93 -6.19
N ASP A 337 -30.60 -20.19 -6.24
CA ASP A 337 -31.38 -19.97 -7.44
C ASP A 337 -30.77 -18.80 -8.22
N ASP A 338 -30.10 -19.09 -9.33
CA ASP A 338 -29.37 -18.08 -10.11
C ASP A 338 -30.31 -17.08 -10.80
N ASP A 339 -31.55 -17.46 -11.08
CA ASP A 339 -32.53 -16.59 -11.74
C ASP A 339 -33.09 -15.53 -10.79
N VAL A 340 -33.22 -15.88 -9.51
CA VAL A 340 -33.81 -15.01 -8.47
C VAL A 340 -32.74 -14.37 -7.58
N GLY A 341 -31.51 -14.88 -7.59
CA GLY A 341 -30.44 -14.44 -6.69
C GLY A 341 -30.70 -14.80 -5.22
N ASN A 342 -31.56 -15.79 -4.97
CA ASN A 342 -32.05 -16.18 -3.66
C ASN A 342 -31.71 -17.65 -3.36
N ILE A 343 -31.95 -18.12 -2.13
CA ILE A 343 -31.78 -19.53 -1.78
C ILE A 343 -32.95 -20.34 -2.34
N LYS A 344 -32.66 -21.54 -2.88
CA LYS A 344 -33.68 -22.45 -3.40
C LYS A 344 -34.72 -22.78 -2.32
N SER A 345 -35.99 -22.90 -2.73
CA SER A 345 -37.08 -23.22 -1.80
C SER A 345 -36.80 -24.51 -1.01
N GLY A 346 -36.91 -24.44 0.32
CA GLY A 346 -36.63 -25.55 1.23
C GLY A 346 -35.14 -25.84 1.50
N LYS A 347 -34.20 -25.05 0.95
CA LYS A 347 -32.75 -25.24 1.12
C LYS A 347 -32.08 -24.29 2.12
N GLU A 348 -32.85 -23.48 2.82
CA GLU A 348 -32.32 -22.47 3.75
C GLU A 348 -31.55 -23.06 4.92
N ALA A 349 -32.05 -24.14 5.53
CA ALA A 349 -31.35 -24.81 6.63
C ALA A 349 -30.02 -25.42 6.18
N ASP A 350 -30.00 -26.09 5.02
CA ASP A 350 -28.80 -26.67 4.42
C ASP A 350 -27.76 -25.56 4.14
N ALA A 351 -28.20 -24.42 3.58
CA ALA A 351 -27.37 -23.26 3.28
C ALA A 351 -26.76 -22.61 4.53
N GLN A 352 -27.56 -22.41 5.59
CA GLN A 352 -27.07 -21.88 6.86
C GLN A 352 -26.05 -22.82 7.51
N GLN A 353 -26.31 -24.13 7.46
CA GLN A 353 -25.41 -25.12 8.01
C GLN A 353 -24.08 -25.17 7.24
N LEU A 354 -24.13 -25.11 5.91
CA LEU A 354 -22.93 -25.07 5.06
C LEU A 354 -22.08 -23.83 5.35
N LEU A 355 -22.70 -22.66 5.44
CA LEU A 355 -22.01 -21.41 5.77
C LEU A 355 -21.37 -21.47 7.16
N ALA A 356 -22.12 -21.94 8.17
CA ALA A 356 -21.60 -22.09 9.53
C ALA A 356 -20.45 -23.11 9.61
N TYR A 357 -20.51 -24.18 8.81
CA TYR A 357 -19.42 -25.16 8.71
C TYR A 357 -18.17 -24.56 8.07
N TYR A 358 -18.34 -23.82 6.96
CA TYR A 358 -17.23 -23.20 6.25
C TYR A 358 -16.45 -22.24 7.16
N LEU A 359 -17.15 -21.34 7.85
CA LEU A 359 -16.56 -20.33 8.75
C LEU A 359 -15.77 -20.90 9.95
N VAL A 360 -15.86 -22.20 10.20
CA VAL A 360 -15.14 -22.87 11.30
C VAL A 360 -13.97 -23.71 10.77
N ASN A 361 -14.05 -24.18 9.53
CA ASN A 361 -13.15 -25.18 8.97
C ASN A 361 -12.25 -24.64 7.85
N VAL A 362 -12.04 -23.32 7.73
CA VAL A 362 -11.14 -22.66 6.75
C VAL A 362 -9.66 -23.12 6.86
N ARG A 363 -9.36 -24.12 7.70
CA ARG A 363 -8.05 -24.78 7.86
C ARG A 363 -7.89 -26.12 7.13
N LEU A 364 -8.56 -26.39 6.02
CA LEU A 364 -8.15 -27.51 5.17
C LEU A 364 -8.04 -27.13 3.68
N PRO A 365 -6.87 -27.39 3.05
CA PRO A 365 -6.68 -27.27 1.62
C PRO A 365 -7.18 -28.54 0.94
N VAL A 366 -8.00 -28.41 -0.09
CA VAL A 366 -8.22 -29.46 -1.10
C VAL A 366 -8.84 -28.75 -2.32
N SER A 367 -8.35 -28.87 -3.56
CA SER A 367 -7.41 -29.83 -4.17
C SER A 367 -6.45 -29.12 -5.10
#